data_AF-A0A382S204-F1
#
_entry.id   AF-A0A382S204-F1
#
_cell.length_a   1.000
_cell.length_b   1.000
_cell.length_c   1.000
_cell.angle_alpha   90.00
_cell.angle_beta   90.00
_cell.angle_gamma   90.00
#
_symmetry.space_group_name_H-M   'P 1'
#
loop_
_entity.id
_entity.type
_entity.pdbx_description
1 polymer ?
#
loop_
_entity_poly.entity_id
_entity_poly.type
_entity_poly.pdbx_seq_one_letter_code
_entity_poly.pdbx_strand_id
1 'polypeptide(L)'
;NESNILTITTFTVSSSDDCSSGGWELIAKHVDPDGFTDGTHVLFNANASNTFKENEGDNSSNTFMSIGNLTESNYVCDGKYKFKLEWDGMTVSSSGINKEVIWTQTSWLTSSTITDFEEIGSAGFGVNDPSLNNNFVGLGKSGHSTLCVLDGNGNISGTWSCVGAFRNIYAGVSGPLLKVASSMHLYIWKP
;
A
#
# COMPACT_ATOMS: atom_id res chain seq x y z
N ASN A 1 -34.20 41.44 33.39
CA ASN A 1 -33.92 40.51 32.28
C ASN A 1 -32.59 39.85 32.62
N GLU A 2 -32.61 38.79 33.42
CA GLU A 2 -31.38 38.12 33.85
C GLU A 2 -30.92 37.16 32.75
N SER A 3 -29.73 37.42 32.19
CA SER A 3 -29.06 36.48 31.30
C SER A 3 -28.23 35.52 32.12
N ASN A 4 -28.64 34.25 32.16
CA ASN A 4 -27.80 33.17 32.64
C ASN A 4 -26.75 32.84 31.58
N ILE A 5 -25.48 33.09 31.89
CA ILE A 5 -24.35 32.66 31.08
C ILE A 5 -24.00 31.23 31.48
N LEU A 6 -24.15 30.30 30.54
CA LEU A 6 -23.72 28.92 30.70
C LEU A 6 -22.25 28.82 30.28
N THR A 7 -21.33 28.70 31.24
CA THR A 7 -19.90 28.51 30.97
C THR A 7 -19.62 27.02 30.78
N ILE A 8 -19.49 26.57 29.54
CA ILE A 8 -19.04 25.22 29.21
C ILE A 8 -17.52 25.19 29.36
N THR A 9 -17.01 24.58 30.44
CA THR A 9 -15.58 24.62 30.78
C THR A 9 -14.76 23.57 30.05
N THR A 10 -15.40 22.57 29.44
CA THR A 10 -14.88 21.60 28.47
C THR A 10 -15.94 20.53 28.28
N PHE A 11 -16.23 20.15 27.04
CA PHE A 11 -16.96 18.90 26.74
C PHE A 11 -16.00 18.05 25.93
N THR A 12 -15.53 16.96 26.50
CA THR A 12 -14.80 15.94 25.75
C THR A 12 -15.83 15.15 24.94
N VAL A 13 -15.86 15.40 23.64
CA VAL A 13 -16.45 14.45 22.70
C VAL A 13 -15.57 13.21 22.77
N SER A 14 -16.00 12.18 23.49
CA SER A 14 -15.47 10.84 23.28
C SER A 14 -16.14 10.35 22.01
N SER A 15 -15.52 10.64 20.85
CA SER A 15 -15.89 9.96 19.62
C SER A 15 -15.67 8.48 19.88
N SER A 16 -16.74 7.70 19.87
CA SER A 16 -16.68 6.24 19.83
C SER A 16 -16.06 5.70 18.54
N ASP A 17 -15.69 6.59 17.61
CA ASP A 17 -15.02 6.34 16.35
C ASP A 17 -13.52 6.61 16.49
N ASP A 18 -12.86 5.91 17.42
CA ASP A 18 -11.44 6.12 17.65
C ASP A 18 -10.61 5.45 16.54
N CYS A 19 -10.46 6.13 15.40
CA CYS A 19 -9.51 5.76 14.34
C CYS A 19 -8.04 5.69 14.82
N SER A 20 -7.77 6.07 16.08
CA SER A 20 -6.46 5.94 16.72
C SER A 20 -6.29 4.66 17.54
N SER A 21 -7.40 3.97 17.89
CA SER A 21 -7.38 2.59 18.36
C SER A 21 -7.45 1.65 17.16
N GLY A 22 -6.62 0.62 17.12
CA GLY A 22 -6.53 -0.29 15.99
C GLY A 22 -5.15 -0.94 15.84
N GLY A 23 -4.96 -1.70 14.76
CA GLY A 23 -3.72 -2.39 14.47
C GLY A 23 -3.46 -2.59 12.98
N TRP A 24 -2.18 -2.73 12.63
CA TRP A 24 -1.77 -3.07 11.27
C TRP A 24 -1.98 -4.56 11.00
N GLU A 25 -2.72 -4.88 9.95
CA GLU A 25 -2.86 -6.24 9.41
C GLU A 25 -2.06 -6.36 8.11
N LEU A 26 -1.20 -7.39 8.01
CA LEU A 26 -0.47 -7.71 6.77
C LEU A 26 -1.46 -8.30 5.75
N ILE A 27 -1.51 -7.70 4.56
CA ILE A 27 -2.48 -8.09 3.51
C ILE A 27 -1.82 -8.46 2.18
N ALA A 28 -0.55 -8.09 1.98
CA ALA A 28 0.30 -8.67 0.95
C ALA A 28 1.78 -8.65 1.35
N LYS A 29 2.53 -9.63 0.86
CA LYS A 29 3.97 -9.76 1.06
C LYS A 29 4.59 -10.38 -0.19
N HIS A 30 5.75 -9.86 -0.59
CA HIS A 30 6.59 -10.42 -1.63
C HIS A 30 8.03 -10.39 -1.12
N VAL A 31 8.69 -11.53 -1.04
CA VAL A 31 10.11 -11.64 -0.69
C VAL A 31 10.78 -12.58 -1.67
N ASP A 32 11.80 -12.09 -2.37
CA ASP A 32 12.73 -12.94 -3.08
C ASP A 32 14.00 -13.14 -2.21
N PRO A 33 14.23 -14.32 -1.62
CA PRO A 33 15.27 -14.55 -0.62
C PRO A 33 16.70 -14.31 -1.12
N ASP A 34 16.94 -14.50 -2.42
CA ASP A 34 18.26 -14.38 -3.02
C ASP A 34 18.50 -13.00 -3.66
N GLY A 35 17.51 -12.10 -3.60
CA GLY A 35 17.58 -10.80 -4.23
C GLY A 35 17.55 -10.82 -5.75
N PHE A 36 16.89 -11.81 -6.37
CA PHE A 36 16.78 -12.00 -7.81
C PHE A 36 18.13 -12.30 -8.50
N THR A 37 19.05 -13.01 -7.84
CA THR A 37 20.45 -13.16 -8.33
C THR A 37 20.78 -14.49 -8.99
N ASP A 38 20.02 -15.57 -8.70
CA ASP A 38 20.30 -16.93 -9.17
C ASP A 38 19.45 -17.37 -10.38
N GLY A 39 18.49 -16.53 -10.80
CA GLY A 39 17.58 -16.77 -11.92
C GLY A 39 16.32 -17.58 -11.57
N THR A 40 16.20 -18.06 -10.33
CA THR A 40 15.00 -18.70 -9.78
C THR A 40 14.20 -17.72 -8.93
N HIS A 41 13.42 -16.89 -9.61
CA HIS A 41 12.71 -15.79 -8.96
C HIS A 41 11.43 -16.25 -8.27
N VAL A 42 11.23 -15.77 -7.04
CA VAL A 42 9.95 -15.93 -6.35
C VAL A 42 9.00 -14.86 -6.87
N LEU A 43 7.93 -15.28 -7.56
CA LEU A 43 6.98 -14.40 -8.23
C LEU A 43 5.55 -14.85 -7.93
N PHE A 44 4.62 -13.90 -7.94
CA PHE A 44 3.19 -14.19 -7.80
C PHE A 44 2.65 -15.01 -8.97
N ASN A 45 1.54 -15.71 -8.77
CA ASN A 45 0.73 -16.19 -9.88
C ASN A 45 0.07 -15.00 -10.60
N ALA A 46 0.13 -14.95 -11.93
CA ALA A 46 -0.49 -13.87 -12.71
C ALA A 46 -2.01 -13.74 -12.46
N ASN A 47 -2.69 -14.84 -12.07
CA ASN A 47 -4.11 -14.82 -11.72
C ASN A 47 -4.42 -13.99 -10.45
N ALA A 48 -3.41 -13.70 -9.61
CA ALA A 48 -3.56 -12.78 -8.47
C ALA A 48 -4.02 -11.38 -8.92
N SER A 49 -3.76 -10.98 -10.17
CA SER A 49 -4.28 -9.72 -10.74
C SER A 49 -5.81 -9.68 -10.92
N ASN A 50 -6.45 -10.85 -10.91
CA ASN A 50 -7.90 -11.01 -11.01
C ASN A 50 -8.54 -11.33 -9.66
N THR A 51 -7.88 -12.16 -8.85
CA THR A 51 -8.43 -12.65 -7.58
C THR A 51 -8.02 -11.81 -6.38
N PHE A 52 -6.89 -11.10 -6.46
CA PHE A 52 -6.22 -10.44 -5.35
C PHE A 52 -5.92 -11.41 -4.20
N LYS A 53 -5.48 -12.63 -4.57
CA LYS A 53 -5.19 -13.75 -3.66
C LYS A 53 -3.94 -14.49 -4.10
N GLU A 54 -3.12 -14.88 -3.14
CA GLU A 54 -1.97 -15.77 -3.28
C GLU A 54 -1.63 -16.30 -1.89
N ASN A 55 -1.56 -17.62 -1.69
CA ASN A 55 -1.24 -18.22 -0.39
C ASN A 55 -2.04 -17.62 0.79
N GLU A 56 -3.32 -17.27 0.60
CA GLU A 56 -4.09 -16.44 1.55
C GLU A 56 -4.24 -17.03 2.97
N GLY A 57 -3.95 -18.31 3.16
CA GLY A 57 -3.94 -19.00 4.46
C GLY A 57 -2.56 -19.11 5.13
N ASP A 58 -1.50 -18.61 4.48
CA ASP A 58 -0.12 -18.72 4.94
C ASP A 58 0.68 -17.44 4.63
N ASN A 59 0.72 -16.52 5.59
CA ASN A 59 1.53 -15.30 5.48
C ASN A 59 3.04 -15.52 5.72
N SER A 60 3.45 -16.74 6.07
CA SER A 60 4.87 -17.10 6.18
C SER A 60 5.51 -17.32 4.81
N SER A 61 4.70 -17.69 3.81
CA SER A 61 5.11 -17.81 2.41
C SER A 61 5.80 -16.54 1.89
N ASN A 62 6.68 -16.74 0.91
CA ASN A 62 7.45 -15.65 0.29
C ASN A 62 6.55 -14.74 -0.58
N THR A 63 5.53 -15.31 -1.22
CA THR A 63 4.41 -14.55 -1.80
C THR A 63 3.17 -14.78 -0.94
N PHE A 64 2.47 -13.71 -0.61
CA PHE A 64 1.21 -13.76 0.14
C PHE A 64 0.35 -12.58 -0.27
N MET A 65 -0.96 -12.81 -0.45
CA MET A 65 -1.96 -11.76 -0.62
C MET A 65 -3.33 -12.27 -0.21
N SER A 66 -4.04 -11.49 0.61
CA SER A 66 -5.37 -11.83 1.12
C SER A 66 -6.44 -10.78 0.82
N ILE A 67 -6.10 -9.76 0.02
CA ILE A 67 -6.97 -8.60 -0.27
C ILE A 67 -8.36 -9.04 -0.77
N GLY A 68 -8.43 -10.04 -1.65
CA GLY A 68 -9.68 -10.56 -2.19
C GLY A 68 -10.58 -11.32 -1.19
N ASN A 69 -10.14 -11.49 0.07
CA ASN A 69 -10.95 -12.05 1.15
C ASN A 69 -11.39 -10.99 2.17
N LEU A 70 -10.90 -9.75 2.06
CA LEU A 70 -11.21 -8.70 3.02
C LEU A 70 -12.62 -8.15 2.77
N THR A 71 -13.30 -7.77 3.86
CA THR A 71 -14.55 -7.01 3.80
C THR A 71 -14.23 -5.54 4.04
N GLU A 72 -14.36 -4.72 2.99
CA GLU A 72 -13.96 -3.31 2.98
C GLU A 72 -14.48 -2.50 4.18
N SER A 73 -15.75 -2.69 4.54
CA SER A 73 -16.41 -1.97 5.65
C SER A 73 -15.76 -2.18 7.01
N ASN A 74 -14.92 -3.20 7.18
CA ASN A 74 -14.22 -3.47 8.43
C ASN A 74 -12.95 -2.63 8.60
N TYR A 75 -12.52 -1.91 7.56
CA TYR A 75 -11.24 -1.20 7.52
C TYR A 75 -11.37 0.30 7.22
N VAL A 76 -12.58 0.77 6.91
CA VAL A 76 -12.84 2.19 6.65
C VAL A 76 -12.98 2.95 7.97
N CYS A 77 -12.30 4.09 8.07
CA CYS A 77 -12.42 5.01 9.19
C CYS A 77 -12.51 6.44 8.65
N ASP A 78 -13.49 7.22 9.10
CA ASP A 78 -13.79 8.56 8.57
C ASP A 78 -13.88 8.60 7.03
N GLY A 79 -14.44 7.54 6.43
CA GLY A 79 -14.60 7.41 4.98
C GLY A 79 -13.32 7.13 4.20
N LYS A 80 -12.18 6.90 4.86
CA LYS A 80 -10.90 6.59 4.22
C LYS A 80 -10.36 5.24 4.68
N TYR A 81 -9.56 4.62 3.82
CA TYR A 81 -8.71 3.49 4.17
C TYR A 81 -7.31 4.00 4.50
N LYS A 82 -6.66 3.41 5.51
CA LYS A 82 -5.30 3.74 5.90
C LYS A 82 -4.38 2.56 5.63
N PHE A 83 -3.30 2.81 4.89
CA PHE A 83 -2.37 1.80 4.42
C PHE A 83 -0.93 2.12 4.82
N LYS A 84 -0.10 1.07 4.82
CA LYS A 84 1.34 1.18 4.95
C LYS A 84 2.01 0.22 3.98
N LEU A 85 3.05 0.69 3.30
CA LEU A 85 3.85 -0.12 2.38
C LEU A 85 5.32 0.06 2.72
N GLU A 86 5.98 -1.07 2.97
CA GLU A 86 7.39 -1.16 3.32
C GLU A 86 8.15 -1.91 2.21
N TRP A 87 9.39 -1.51 1.95
CA TRP A 87 10.30 -2.15 1.01
C TRP A 87 11.65 -2.44 1.64
N ASP A 88 12.34 -3.48 1.16
CA ASP A 88 13.74 -3.70 1.50
C ASP A 88 14.46 -4.53 0.42
N GLY A 89 15.76 -4.67 0.58
CA GLY A 89 16.68 -5.29 -0.36
C GLY A 89 17.14 -4.39 -1.50
N MET A 90 18.15 -4.87 -2.21
CA MET A 90 18.67 -4.29 -3.46
C MET A 90 18.93 -2.77 -3.36
N THR A 91 18.57 -2.03 -4.42
CA THR A 91 18.87 -0.59 -4.51
C THR A 91 18.03 0.26 -3.56
N VAL A 92 16.87 -0.23 -3.10
CA VAL A 92 16.10 0.43 -2.03
C VAL A 92 16.93 0.50 -0.75
N SER A 93 17.52 -0.62 -0.31
CA SER A 93 18.34 -0.63 0.92
C SER A 93 19.64 0.15 0.80
N SER A 94 20.26 0.17 -0.39
CA SER A 94 21.57 0.78 -0.58
C SER A 94 21.54 2.29 -0.93
N SER A 95 20.37 2.85 -1.23
CA SER A 95 20.25 4.25 -1.72
C SER A 95 20.06 5.31 -0.64
N GLY A 96 19.88 4.92 0.63
CA GLY A 96 19.65 5.86 1.74
C GLY A 96 18.32 6.63 1.66
N ILE A 97 17.38 6.16 0.82
CA ILE A 97 16.02 6.70 0.75
C ILE A 97 15.17 6.16 1.91
N ASN A 98 14.03 6.80 2.17
CA ASN A 98 13.00 6.18 3.00
C ASN A 98 12.57 4.83 2.39
N LYS A 99 12.07 3.93 3.24
CA LYS A 99 11.71 2.56 2.86
C LYS A 99 10.28 2.18 3.26
N GLU A 100 9.50 3.17 3.64
CA GLU A 100 8.15 3.03 4.13
C GLU A 100 7.34 4.25 3.68
N VAL A 101 6.08 4.03 3.32
CA VAL A 101 5.08 5.09 3.18
C VAL A 101 3.81 4.69 3.91
N ILE A 102 3.23 5.63 4.63
CA ILE A 102 1.91 5.51 5.26
C ILE A 102 1.02 6.55 4.59
N TRP A 103 -0.20 6.16 4.21
CA TRP A 103 -1.12 7.07 3.55
C TRP A 103 -2.57 6.68 3.81
N THR A 104 -3.47 7.56 3.39
CA THR A 104 -4.89 7.26 3.25
C THR A 104 -5.36 7.47 1.82
N GLN A 105 -6.43 6.77 1.43
CA GLN A 105 -7.16 6.99 0.17
C GLN A 105 -8.61 6.55 0.36
N THR A 106 -9.54 7.11 -0.42
CA THR A 106 -10.97 6.74 -0.37
C THR A 106 -11.29 5.55 -1.26
N SER A 107 -10.51 5.32 -2.32
CA SER A 107 -10.64 4.17 -3.21
C SER A 107 -10.13 2.88 -2.55
N TRP A 108 -10.87 1.78 -2.72
CA TRP A 108 -10.38 0.46 -2.35
C TRP A 108 -9.23 -0.01 -3.27
N LEU A 109 -8.32 -0.85 -2.77
CA LEU A 109 -7.11 -1.28 -3.49
C LEU A 109 -7.39 -1.94 -4.84
N THR A 110 -8.51 -2.66 -4.98
CA THR A 110 -8.87 -3.34 -6.23
C THR A 110 -9.47 -2.41 -7.28
N SER A 111 -9.72 -1.13 -6.94
CA SER A 111 -10.09 -0.08 -7.87
C SER A 111 -8.91 0.27 -8.77
N SER A 112 -9.17 0.50 -10.05
CA SER A 112 -8.17 0.97 -11.01
C SER A 112 -7.87 2.47 -10.89
N THR A 113 -8.75 3.22 -10.23
CA THR A 113 -8.61 4.66 -10.00
C THR A 113 -8.38 4.92 -8.52
N ILE A 114 -7.30 5.63 -8.22
CA ILE A 114 -6.95 6.05 -6.87
C ILE A 114 -7.60 7.42 -6.60
N THR A 115 -8.28 7.56 -5.46
CA THR A 115 -8.97 8.79 -5.07
C THR A 115 -8.56 9.25 -3.68
N ASP A 116 -8.41 10.58 -3.53
CA ASP A 116 -8.13 11.27 -2.27
C ASP A 116 -6.90 10.73 -1.52
N PHE A 117 -5.83 10.45 -2.26
CA PHE A 117 -4.53 10.13 -1.68
C PHE A 117 -4.05 11.24 -0.75
N GLU A 118 -3.70 10.87 0.48
CA GLU A 118 -3.11 11.74 1.48
C GLU A 118 -2.01 11.01 2.23
N GLU A 119 -0.77 11.41 2.03
CA GLU A 119 0.39 10.87 2.73
C GLU A 119 0.37 11.28 4.21
N ILE A 120 0.69 10.33 5.09
CA ILE A 120 0.88 10.57 6.52
C ILE A 120 2.38 10.60 6.79
N GLY A 121 2.88 11.76 7.20
CA GLY A 121 4.31 12.00 7.36
C GLY A 121 4.92 12.53 6.07
N SER A 122 6.20 12.24 5.85
CA SER A 122 6.93 12.67 4.66
C SER A 122 8.00 11.64 4.29
N ALA A 123 7.57 10.61 3.56
CA ALA A 123 8.42 9.61 2.97
C ALA A 123 9.18 10.16 1.75
N GLY A 124 8.68 11.22 1.12
CA GLY A 124 9.36 11.91 0.02
C GLY A 124 9.27 11.14 -1.30
N PHE A 125 8.19 10.37 -1.49
CA PHE A 125 7.96 9.55 -2.70
C PHE A 125 6.94 10.17 -3.68
N GLY A 126 6.22 11.23 -3.29
CA GLY A 126 5.36 12.05 -4.16
C GLY A 126 5.65 13.55 -3.96
N VAL A 127 5.28 14.51 -4.82
CA VAL A 127 4.81 14.59 -6.21
C VAL A 127 5.22 15.97 -6.78
N ASN A 128 5.36 16.08 -8.10
CA ASN A 128 4.98 17.30 -8.84
C ASN A 128 4.09 17.00 -10.07
N ASP A 129 3.98 15.73 -10.53
CA ASP A 129 3.18 15.37 -11.70
C ASP A 129 2.82 13.86 -11.74
N PRO A 130 1.56 13.43 -11.50
CA PRO A 130 1.14 12.02 -11.51
C PRO A 130 1.31 11.31 -12.86
N SER A 131 1.59 12.04 -13.96
CA SER A 131 1.94 11.46 -15.26
C SER A 131 3.40 11.01 -15.35
N LEU A 132 4.26 11.42 -14.40
CA LEU A 132 5.61 10.89 -14.28
C LEU A 132 5.54 9.50 -13.68
N ASN A 133 6.06 8.54 -14.44
CA ASN A 133 5.90 7.12 -14.15
C ASN A 133 6.33 6.73 -12.73
N ASN A 134 7.26 7.44 -12.07
CA ASN A 134 7.87 7.06 -10.80
C ASN A 134 7.23 7.61 -9.52
N ASN A 135 6.07 8.27 -9.61
CA ASN A 135 5.43 8.88 -8.45
C ASN A 135 4.55 7.89 -7.68
N PHE A 136 4.59 7.98 -6.36
CA PHE A 136 3.65 7.28 -5.49
C PHE A 136 2.47 8.20 -5.16
N VAL A 137 1.29 7.85 -5.67
CA VAL A 137 0.04 8.61 -5.46
C VAL A 137 -1.06 7.74 -4.85
N GLY A 138 -0.66 6.72 -4.11
CA GLY A 138 -1.50 5.73 -3.46
C GLY A 138 -1.28 4.34 -4.04
N LEU A 139 -2.27 3.45 -3.94
CA LEU A 139 -2.19 2.11 -4.49
C LEU A 139 -3.53 1.70 -5.10
N GLY A 140 -3.49 1.18 -6.32
CA GLY A 140 -4.68 0.71 -7.04
C GLY A 140 -4.35 -0.46 -7.95
N LYS A 141 -5.39 -1.08 -8.53
CA LYS A 141 -5.22 -2.15 -9.53
C LYS A 141 -4.36 -1.62 -10.68
N SER A 142 -3.25 -2.33 -10.93
CA SER A 142 -2.31 -1.97 -11.98
C SER A 142 -2.97 -2.01 -13.35
N GLY A 143 -2.73 -0.99 -14.17
CA GLY A 143 -3.05 -1.01 -15.61
C GLY A 143 -2.16 -1.98 -16.38
N HIS A 144 -1.00 -2.33 -15.83
CA HIS A 144 -0.05 -3.29 -16.38
C HIS A 144 -0.34 -4.70 -15.88
N SER A 145 -1.50 -5.24 -16.28
CA SER A 145 -1.99 -6.59 -15.97
C SER A 145 -1.08 -7.77 -16.38
N THR A 146 0.08 -7.50 -16.97
CA THR A 146 1.10 -8.51 -17.29
C THR A 146 2.34 -8.45 -16.39
N LEU A 147 2.42 -7.50 -15.45
CA LEU A 147 3.61 -7.27 -14.62
C LEU A 147 3.30 -7.30 -13.13
N CYS A 148 2.27 -6.57 -12.69
CA CYS A 148 2.02 -6.29 -11.29
C CYS A 148 0.54 -6.38 -10.93
N VAL A 149 0.20 -6.75 -9.69
CA VAL A 149 -1.20 -6.78 -9.23
C VAL A 149 -1.69 -5.38 -8.90
N LEU A 150 -0.96 -4.66 -8.05
CA LEU A 150 -1.25 -3.26 -7.68
C LEU A 150 0.02 -2.41 -7.85
N ASP A 151 -0.11 -1.14 -8.22
CA ASP A 151 1.03 -0.22 -8.27
C ASP A 151 0.66 1.19 -7.80
N GLY A 152 1.70 2.01 -7.68
CA GLY A 152 1.68 3.34 -7.06
C GLY A 152 0.86 4.40 -7.79
N ASN A 153 0.38 4.08 -9.00
CA ASN A 153 -0.36 4.98 -9.87
C ASN A 153 -1.58 4.33 -10.55
N GLY A 154 -1.93 3.09 -10.19
CA GLY A 154 -3.12 2.37 -10.63
C GLY A 154 -3.12 2.09 -12.13
N ASN A 155 -4.14 2.57 -12.84
CA ASN A 155 -4.29 2.33 -14.28
C ASN A 155 -3.46 3.27 -15.18
N ILE A 156 -2.57 4.09 -14.61
CA ILE A 156 -1.67 4.95 -15.38
C ILE A 156 -0.44 4.13 -15.81
N SER A 157 0.22 4.51 -16.90
CA SER A 157 1.42 3.79 -17.38
C SER A 157 2.54 3.76 -16.34
N GLY A 158 3.21 2.63 -16.21
CA GLY A 158 4.23 2.37 -15.19
C GLY A 158 3.79 1.29 -14.21
N THR A 159 4.72 0.81 -13.38
CA THR A 159 4.46 -0.19 -12.32
C THR A 159 5.24 0.13 -11.05
N TRP A 160 5.53 1.40 -10.78
CA TRP A 160 6.38 1.77 -9.65
C TRP A 160 5.66 1.50 -8.34
N SER A 161 6.41 1.17 -7.29
CA SER A 161 5.82 0.71 -6.03
C SER A 161 4.91 -0.52 -6.20
N CYS A 162 5.36 -1.50 -6.99
CA CYS A 162 4.60 -2.70 -7.30
C CYS A 162 4.33 -3.54 -6.05
N VAL A 163 3.10 -4.03 -5.94
CA VAL A 163 2.67 -5.06 -4.99
C VAL A 163 2.23 -6.28 -5.79
N GLY A 164 2.89 -7.41 -5.54
CA GLY A 164 2.61 -8.67 -6.22
C GLY A 164 3.14 -8.72 -7.64
N ALA A 165 4.46 -8.66 -7.81
CA ALA A 165 5.06 -8.84 -9.12
C ALA A 165 4.99 -10.32 -9.55
N PHE A 166 4.47 -10.59 -10.73
CA PHE A 166 4.39 -11.95 -11.31
C PHE A 166 5.26 -12.11 -12.57
N ARG A 167 6.03 -11.08 -12.88
CA ARG A 167 7.21 -11.12 -13.75
C ARG A 167 8.36 -10.43 -13.04
N ASN A 168 9.59 -10.72 -13.45
CA ASN A 168 10.74 -9.96 -13.02
C ASN A 168 10.62 -8.52 -13.57
N ILE A 169 10.42 -7.53 -12.69
CA ILE A 169 10.28 -6.12 -13.03
C ILE A 169 11.60 -5.42 -12.72
N TYR A 170 12.32 -4.94 -13.75
CA TYR A 170 13.60 -4.24 -13.58
C TYR A 170 14.66 -5.01 -12.77
N ALA A 171 14.75 -6.34 -12.95
CA ALA A 171 15.60 -7.23 -12.16
C ALA A 171 15.18 -7.40 -10.68
N GLY A 172 13.94 -7.07 -10.31
CA GLY A 172 13.37 -7.35 -8.99
C GLY A 172 11.90 -6.98 -8.85
N VAL A 173 11.55 -6.34 -7.73
CA VAL A 173 10.27 -5.67 -7.49
C VAL A 173 10.48 -4.16 -7.57
N SER A 174 9.71 -3.46 -8.40
CA SER A 174 9.80 -1.99 -8.51
C SER A 174 9.38 -1.31 -7.20
N GLY A 175 10.27 -0.50 -6.64
CA GLY A 175 10.05 0.31 -5.44
C GLY A 175 9.87 1.80 -5.75
N PRO A 176 9.96 2.68 -4.74
CA PRO A 176 9.84 4.12 -4.91
C PRO A 176 11.09 4.72 -5.57
N LEU A 177 10.95 5.94 -6.14
CA LEU A 177 12.07 6.74 -6.65
C LEU A 177 13.00 6.01 -7.64
N LEU A 178 12.40 5.24 -8.57
CA LEU A 178 13.12 4.45 -9.57
C LEU A 178 14.03 3.35 -8.99
N LYS A 179 13.82 2.96 -7.73
CA LYS A 179 14.59 1.90 -7.09
C LYS A 179 13.91 0.55 -7.25
N VAL A 180 14.68 -0.48 -6.98
CA VAL A 180 14.30 -1.89 -7.05
C VAL A 180 14.53 -2.49 -5.67
N ALA A 181 13.54 -3.25 -5.19
CA ALA A 181 13.52 -3.98 -3.94
C ALA A 181 13.56 -5.49 -4.24
N SER A 182 14.02 -6.28 -3.27
CA SER A 182 13.78 -7.73 -3.27
C SER A 182 12.65 -8.13 -2.34
N SER A 183 12.12 -7.20 -1.54
CA SER A 183 10.97 -7.45 -0.69
C SER A 183 10.03 -6.25 -0.57
N MET A 184 8.75 -6.55 -0.36
CA MET A 184 7.73 -5.59 0.05
C MET A 184 6.70 -6.20 0.99
N HIS A 185 6.13 -5.36 1.86
CA HIS A 185 5.06 -5.72 2.79
C HIS A 185 4.00 -4.63 2.76
N LEU A 186 2.76 -5.00 2.43
CA LEU A 186 1.61 -4.11 2.42
C LEU A 186 0.71 -4.44 3.62
N TYR A 187 0.36 -3.39 4.35
CA TYR A 187 -0.51 -3.45 5.51
C TYR A 187 -1.71 -2.53 5.35
N ILE A 188 -2.80 -2.89 5.99
CA ILE A 188 -4.00 -2.06 6.18
C ILE A 188 -4.23 -1.85 7.67
N TRP A 189 -4.69 -0.66 8.05
CA TRP A 189 -5.11 -0.39 9.41
C TRP A 189 -6.51 -0.95 9.64
N LYS A 190 -6.68 -1.72 10.71
CA LYS A 190 -7.98 -2.15 11.22
C LYS A 190 -8.30 -1.32 12.46
N PRO A 191 -9.30 -0.43 12.39
CA PRO A 191 -9.80 0.32 13.55
C PRO A 191 -10.30 -0.60 14.68
#